data_AF-A0A2M8S8T5-F1
#
_entry.id   AF-A0A2M8S8T5-F1
#
_cell.length_a   1.000
_cell.length_b   1.000
_cell.length_c   1.000
_cell.angle_alpha   90.00
_cell.angle_beta   90.00
_cell.angle_gamma   90.00
#
_symmetry.space_group_name_H-M   'P 1'
#
loop_
_entity.id
_entity.type
_entity.pdbx_description
1 polymer ?
#
loop_
_entity_poly.entity_id
_entity_poly.type
_entity_poly.pdbx_seq_one_letter_code
_entity_poly.pdbx_strand_id
1 'polypeptide(L)'
;MQSTIVNLKSQIESPFTFSQSSLQDYADCPRRFQLRYIEQLAWPAVETEPALENERRQQEGLLFHRLAQQHLIGLPAEKLARLANTPDLNRWWDNYLASDLRGLKDLGGLYPELTLSAPLGEHRLLAKYDLIAVQSDKKAFIYDWKTYRKRPRDEWMAARLQTRVYRALLIQAGAHLNKQTRFQPEQIEMIYWYADFPAEPARFPYTAAQYKRDWDTLTGLIAEIAARRNFPLTADEEKCAYCPYRSYCERGAEAGILEEMGEETELESIEVNFEQIQEIEF
;
A
#
# COMPACT_ATOMS: atom_id res chain seq x y z
N MET A 1 14.89 -23.74 -36.53
CA MET A 1 14.99 -22.91 -35.33
C MET A 1 13.98 -23.44 -34.33
N GLN A 2 14.46 -24.14 -33.31
CA GLN A 2 13.61 -24.64 -32.22
C GLN A 2 13.02 -23.44 -31.50
N SER A 3 11.70 -23.40 -31.44
CA SER A 3 10.95 -22.49 -30.58
C SER A 3 11.33 -22.81 -29.15
N THR A 4 12.07 -21.92 -28.51
CA THR A 4 12.31 -21.97 -27.07
C THR A 4 10.94 -21.80 -26.43
N ILE A 5 10.35 -22.90 -25.95
CA ILE A 5 9.20 -22.85 -25.05
C ILE A 5 9.72 -22.11 -23.82
N VAL A 6 9.44 -20.81 -23.72
CA VAL A 6 9.56 -20.08 -22.47
C VAL A 6 8.65 -20.84 -21.51
N ASN A 7 9.25 -21.49 -20.52
CA ASN A 7 8.53 -22.18 -19.48
C ASN A 7 7.89 -21.08 -18.62
N LEU A 8 6.73 -20.57 -19.07
CA LEU A 8 5.98 -19.56 -18.35
C LEU A 8 5.58 -20.17 -17.01
N LYS A 9 6.15 -19.64 -15.92
CA LYS A 9 5.73 -20.04 -14.58
C LYS A 9 4.22 -19.80 -14.48
N SER A 10 3.48 -20.85 -14.13
CA SER A 10 2.02 -20.84 -14.03
C SER A 10 1.53 -20.82 -12.59
N GLN A 11 2.46 -20.73 -11.64
CA GLN A 11 2.21 -20.82 -10.20
C GLN A 11 3.24 -19.97 -9.45
N ILE A 12 2.85 -19.50 -8.27
CA ILE A 12 3.79 -18.89 -7.33
C ILE A 12 4.81 -19.93 -6.86
N GLU A 13 6.00 -19.46 -6.51
CA GLU A 13 6.97 -20.27 -5.76
C GLU A 13 6.50 -20.40 -4.30
N SER A 14 6.84 -21.50 -3.64
CA SER A 14 6.50 -21.73 -2.24
C SER A 14 7.79 -21.86 -1.42
N PRO A 15 7.99 -21.04 -0.37
CA PRO A 15 7.08 -20.00 0.14
C PRO A 15 7.03 -18.75 -0.77
N PHE A 16 5.88 -18.06 -0.79
CA PHE A 16 5.71 -16.73 -1.39
C PHE A 16 5.46 -15.69 -0.28
N THR A 17 5.98 -14.48 -0.46
CA THR A 17 5.70 -13.35 0.43
C THR A 17 4.65 -12.44 -0.20
N PHE A 18 3.44 -12.46 0.35
CA PHE A 18 2.35 -11.58 -0.05
C PHE A 18 2.45 -10.22 0.65
N SER A 19 2.20 -9.17 -0.11
CA SER A 19 1.97 -7.80 0.36
C SER A 19 0.52 -7.34 0.08
N GLN A 20 0.11 -6.20 0.62
CA GLN A 20 -1.20 -5.62 0.27
C GLN A 20 -1.32 -5.35 -1.23
N SER A 21 -0.23 -4.90 -1.89
CA SER A 21 -0.26 -4.59 -3.32
C SER A 21 -0.43 -5.88 -4.13
N SER A 22 0.27 -6.95 -3.76
CA SER A 22 0.21 -8.22 -4.48
C SER A 22 -1.19 -8.84 -4.39
N LEU A 23 -1.83 -8.74 -3.22
CA LEU A 23 -3.20 -9.20 -3.06
C LEU A 23 -4.19 -8.31 -3.84
N GLN A 24 -3.96 -6.99 -3.85
CA GLN A 24 -4.81 -6.04 -4.58
C GLN A 24 -4.71 -6.26 -6.09
N ASP A 25 -3.50 -6.47 -6.60
CA ASP A 25 -3.26 -6.84 -8.00
C ASP A 25 -4.00 -8.09 -8.41
N TYR A 26 -3.97 -9.11 -7.57
CA TYR A 26 -4.71 -10.33 -7.84
C TYR A 26 -6.22 -10.11 -7.84
N ALA A 27 -6.72 -9.36 -6.85
CA ALA A 27 -8.14 -9.04 -6.71
C ALA A 27 -8.66 -8.20 -7.90
N ASP A 28 -7.87 -7.24 -8.38
CA ASP A 28 -8.25 -6.37 -9.49
C ASP A 28 -8.12 -7.10 -10.84
N CYS A 29 -7.03 -7.85 -11.03
CA CYS A 29 -6.76 -8.57 -12.27
C CYS A 29 -5.78 -9.74 -12.03
N PRO A 30 -6.25 -11.00 -12.01
CA PRO A 30 -5.37 -12.16 -11.85
C PRO A 30 -4.22 -12.19 -12.84
N ARG A 31 -4.45 -11.79 -14.11
CA ARG A 31 -3.38 -11.69 -15.11
C ARG A 31 -2.31 -10.67 -14.73
N ARG A 32 -2.68 -9.51 -14.15
CA ARG A 32 -1.73 -8.50 -13.66
C ARG A 32 -0.82 -9.09 -12.59
N PHE A 33 -1.41 -9.81 -11.63
CA PHE A 33 -0.65 -10.54 -10.61
C PHE A 33 0.33 -11.55 -11.22
N GLN A 34 -0.13 -12.36 -12.18
CA GLN A 34 0.74 -13.33 -12.85
C GLN A 34 1.92 -12.66 -13.55
N LEU A 35 1.66 -11.66 -14.39
CA LEU A 35 2.69 -10.98 -15.16
C LEU A 35 3.72 -10.31 -14.24
N ARG A 36 3.27 -9.71 -13.13
CA ARG A 36 4.12 -8.99 -12.20
C ARG A 36 4.90 -9.89 -11.24
N TYR A 37 4.24 -10.83 -10.57
CA TYR A 37 4.85 -11.55 -9.45
C TYR A 37 5.29 -12.97 -9.80
N ILE A 38 4.65 -13.62 -10.79
CA ILE A 38 5.01 -14.98 -11.21
C ILE A 38 6.01 -14.94 -12.37
N GLU A 39 5.68 -14.18 -13.43
CA GLU A 39 6.53 -14.04 -14.61
C GLU A 39 7.61 -12.96 -14.44
N GLN A 40 7.48 -12.10 -13.42
CA GLN A 40 8.45 -11.03 -13.09
C GLN A 40 8.79 -10.13 -14.29
N LEU A 41 7.78 -9.82 -15.09
CA LEU A 41 7.96 -8.99 -16.29
C LEU A 41 8.16 -7.53 -15.90
N ALA A 42 9.39 -7.05 -16.07
CA ALA A 42 9.69 -5.63 -16.11
C ALA A 42 9.20 -5.06 -17.45
N TRP A 43 8.09 -4.31 -17.40
CA TRP A 43 7.49 -3.72 -18.60
C TRP A 43 7.42 -2.19 -18.49
N PRO A 44 8.20 -1.45 -19.29
CA PRO A 44 8.32 0.00 -19.18
C PRO A 44 7.18 0.71 -19.95
N ALA A 45 5.93 0.36 -19.65
CA ALA A 45 4.78 1.07 -20.19
C ALA A 45 4.36 2.19 -19.25
N VAL A 46 4.07 3.37 -19.83
CA VAL A 46 3.51 4.51 -19.12
C VAL A 46 2.17 4.12 -18.49
N GLU A 47 1.97 4.30 -17.19
CA GLU A 47 0.67 3.94 -16.58
C GLU A 47 -0.45 4.91 -16.98
N THR A 48 -0.14 6.20 -17.00
CA THR A 48 -1.07 7.31 -17.28
C THR A 48 -0.38 8.42 -18.06
N GLU A 49 -1.10 9.12 -18.94
CA GLU A 49 -0.63 10.37 -19.55
C GLU A 49 -1.15 11.62 -18.81
N PRO A 50 -0.38 12.71 -18.68
CA PRO A 50 1.02 12.87 -19.12
C PRO A 50 2.02 12.13 -18.21
N ALA A 51 2.87 11.30 -18.81
CA ALA A 51 3.81 10.44 -18.07
C ALA A 51 4.71 11.21 -17.07
N LEU A 52 5.29 12.33 -17.52
CA LEU A 52 6.22 13.14 -16.73
C LEU A 52 5.57 13.75 -15.49
N GLU A 53 4.31 14.15 -15.59
CA GLU A 53 3.59 14.73 -14.46
C GLU A 53 3.27 13.68 -13.40
N ASN A 54 2.87 12.48 -13.84
CA ASN A 54 2.63 11.35 -12.95
C ASN A 54 3.92 10.93 -12.24
N GLU A 55 5.02 10.79 -12.98
CA GLU A 55 6.33 10.45 -12.40
C GLU A 55 6.80 11.51 -11.39
N ARG A 56 6.70 12.81 -11.73
CA ARG A 56 7.02 13.91 -10.81
C ARG A 56 6.23 13.76 -9.51
N ARG A 57 4.93 13.54 -9.60
CA ARG A 57 4.06 13.46 -8.43
C ARG A 57 4.36 12.23 -7.57
N GLN A 58 4.68 11.09 -8.18
CA GLN A 58 5.13 9.89 -7.46
C GLN A 58 6.45 10.16 -6.71
N GLN A 59 7.42 10.78 -7.37
CA GLN A 59 8.68 11.18 -6.75
C GLN A 59 8.47 12.15 -5.57
N GLU A 60 7.58 13.12 -5.72
CA GLU A 60 7.20 14.02 -4.63
C GLU A 60 6.51 13.28 -3.49
N GLY A 61 5.64 12.32 -3.78
CA GLY A 61 5.05 11.44 -2.76
C GLY A 61 6.14 10.71 -1.95
N LEU A 62 7.09 10.06 -2.62
CA LEU A 62 8.20 9.36 -1.97
C LEU A 62 9.07 10.31 -1.13
N LEU A 63 9.35 11.51 -1.64
CA LEU A 63 10.09 12.53 -0.88
C LEU A 63 9.32 12.96 0.35
N PHE A 64 8.00 13.15 0.26
CA PHE A 64 7.16 13.49 1.41
C PHE A 64 7.21 12.42 2.51
N HIS A 65 7.04 11.13 2.18
CA HIS A 65 7.14 10.05 3.17
C HIS A 65 8.51 10.07 3.86
N ARG A 66 9.59 10.29 3.10
CA ARG A 66 10.95 10.40 3.66
C ARG A 66 11.08 11.59 4.63
N LEU A 67 10.51 12.74 4.31
CA LEU A 67 10.51 13.91 5.21
C LEU A 67 9.74 13.62 6.50
N ALA A 68 8.56 13.00 6.38
CA ALA A 68 7.73 12.61 7.52
C ALA A 68 8.47 11.62 8.42
N GLN A 69 9.08 10.56 7.85
CA GLN A 69 9.93 9.61 8.56
C GLN A 69 11.07 10.31 9.30
N GLN A 70 11.85 11.14 8.60
CA GLN A 70 13.01 11.84 9.15
C GLN A 70 12.63 12.73 10.34
N HIS A 71 11.48 13.39 10.26
CA HIS A 71 10.96 14.19 11.37
C HIS A 71 10.54 13.33 12.55
N LEU A 72 9.87 12.20 12.32
CA LEU A 72 9.42 11.28 13.36
C LEU A 72 10.61 10.65 14.13
N ILE A 73 11.76 10.46 13.47
CA ILE A 73 13.00 10.00 14.14
C ILE A 73 13.82 11.14 14.77
N GLY A 74 13.32 12.39 14.73
CA GLY A 74 13.87 13.51 15.49
C GLY A 74 14.75 14.49 14.71
N LEU A 75 14.77 14.46 13.37
CA LEU A 75 15.45 15.51 12.61
C LEU A 75 14.68 16.84 12.72
N PRO A 76 15.39 17.98 12.88
CA PRO A 76 14.75 19.29 13.01
C PRO A 76 13.92 19.67 11.78
N ALA A 77 12.67 20.10 11.99
CA ALA A 77 11.74 20.47 10.94
C ALA A 77 12.30 21.59 10.04
N GLU A 78 13.07 22.52 10.58
CA GLU A 78 13.66 23.65 9.84
C GLU A 78 14.73 23.21 8.83
N LYS A 79 15.39 22.07 9.08
CA LYS A 79 16.34 21.48 8.12
C LYS A 79 15.61 20.72 7.03
N LEU A 80 14.56 19.99 7.38
CA LEU A 80 13.74 19.21 6.46
C LEU A 80 12.92 20.10 5.53
N ALA A 81 12.42 21.24 6.02
CA ALA A 81 11.69 22.21 5.20
C ALA A 81 12.50 22.71 3.99
N ARG A 82 13.84 22.73 4.06
CA ARG A 82 14.70 23.11 2.93
C ARG A 82 14.73 22.09 1.79
N LEU A 83 14.35 20.85 2.09
CA LEU A 83 14.27 19.76 1.12
C LEU A 83 12.91 19.74 0.41
N ALA A 84 11.88 20.35 1.00
CA ALA A 84 10.61 20.61 0.34
C ALA A 84 10.81 21.75 -0.67
N ASN A 85 11.10 21.41 -1.92
CA ASN A 85 11.53 22.38 -2.94
C ASN A 85 10.53 22.55 -4.09
N THR A 86 9.39 21.88 -4.05
CA THR A 86 8.30 22.05 -5.02
C THR A 86 7.05 22.61 -4.32
N PRO A 87 6.11 23.25 -5.05
CA PRO A 87 4.89 23.79 -4.45
C PRO A 87 4.04 22.72 -3.74
N ASP A 88 3.97 21.52 -4.32
CA ASP A 88 3.21 20.40 -3.74
C ASP A 88 3.88 19.90 -2.46
N LEU A 89 5.20 19.64 -2.49
CA LEU A 89 5.95 19.21 -1.31
C LEU A 89 5.90 20.23 -0.16
N ASN A 90 6.03 21.53 -0.45
CA ASN A 90 5.94 22.57 0.57
C ASN A 90 4.56 22.56 1.23
N ARG A 91 3.49 22.52 0.42
CA ARG A 91 2.11 22.48 0.93
C ARG A 91 1.85 21.25 1.79
N TRP A 92 2.25 20.07 1.32
CA TRP A 92 2.08 18.82 2.08
C TRP A 92 2.89 18.82 3.37
N TRP A 93 4.11 19.34 3.33
CA TRP A 93 4.98 19.47 4.51
C TRP A 93 4.39 20.43 5.55
N ASP A 94 3.89 21.59 5.12
CA ASP A 94 3.23 22.55 6.01
C ASP A 94 1.96 21.96 6.62
N ASN A 95 1.15 21.26 5.81
CA ASN A 95 -0.03 20.55 6.29
C ASN A 95 0.32 19.47 7.33
N TYR A 96 1.40 18.73 7.10
CA TYR A 96 1.90 17.73 8.04
C TYR A 96 2.36 18.37 9.36
N LEU A 97 3.11 19.46 9.32
CA LEU A 97 3.55 20.17 10.54
C LEU A 97 2.39 20.83 11.29
N ALA A 98 1.39 21.32 10.57
CA ALA A 98 0.17 21.89 11.15
C ALA A 98 -0.76 20.83 11.74
N SER A 99 -0.73 19.60 11.20
CA SER A 99 -1.52 18.50 11.72
C SER A 99 -1.11 18.23 13.17
N ASP A 100 -2.09 18.20 14.07
CA ASP A 100 -1.84 18.03 15.49
C ASP A 100 -1.52 16.57 15.84
N LEU A 101 -0.45 16.06 15.23
CA LEU A 101 0.22 14.83 15.65
C LEU A 101 0.80 14.97 17.06
N ARG A 102 0.57 16.06 17.81
CA ARG A 102 1.00 16.18 19.20
C ARG A 102 0.28 15.19 20.11
N GLY A 103 -0.90 14.68 19.73
CA GLY A 103 -1.47 13.49 20.36
C GLY A 103 -0.54 12.27 20.31
N LEU A 104 0.42 12.25 19.36
CA LEU A 104 1.47 11.24 19.26
C LEU A 104 2.60 11.43 20.28
N LYS A 105 2.81 12.65 20.80
CA LYS A 105 3.89 12.93 21.78
C LYS A 105 3.61 12.29 23.14
N ASP A 106 2.33 12.05 23.45
CA ASP A 106 1.89 11.36 24.66
C ASP A 106 1.77 9.84 24.47
N LEU A 107 2.19 9.31 23.31
CA LEU A 107 2.20 7.87 23.03
C LEU A 107 3.49 7.24 23.57
N GLY A 108 3.37 6.01 24.04
CA GLY A 108 4.46 5.23 24.63
C GLY A 108 5.52 4.77 23.62
N GLY A 109 5.24 4.86 22.31
CA GLY A 109 6.21 4.56 21.26
C GLY A 109 5.72 4.95 19.86
N LEU A 110 6.64 5.47 19.04
CA LEU A 110 6.45 5.75 17.61
C LEU A 110 7.40 4.86 16.80
N TYR A 111 6.85 4.19 15.79
CA TYR A 111 7.57 3.25 14.95
C TYR A 111 7.36 3.63 13.47
N PRO A 112 8.13 4.62 12.97
CA PRO A 112 8.06 5.03 11.57
C PRO A 112 8.71 3.99 10.65
N GLU A 113 8.13 3.80 9.46
CA GLU A 113 8.64 2.91 8.39
C GLU A 113 8.89 1.46 8.87
N LEU A 114 8.03 0.95 9.73
CA LEU A 114 8.16 -0.39 10.30
C LEU A 114 7.61 -1.44 9.33
N THR A 115 8.37 -2.50 9.10
CA THR A 115 7.89 -3.69 8.39
C THR A 115 7.46 -4.75 9.39
N LEU A 116 6.23 -5.24 9.28
CA LEU A 116 5.77 -6.43 9.99
C LEU A 116 5.59 -7.58 9.01
N SER A 117 5.81 -8.80 9.50
CA SER A 117 5.54 -10.00 8.72
C SER A 117 5.11 -11.14 9.62
N ALA A 118 4.13 -11.93 9.15
CA ALA A 118 3.61 -13.11 9.84
C ALA A 118 3.49 -14.29 8.87
N PRO A 119 3.72 -15.53 9.33
CA PRO A 119 3.39 -16.71 8.54
C PRO A 119 1.88 -16.83 8.34
N LEU A 120 1.48 -17.25 7.14
CA LEU A 120 0.09 -17.56 6.79
C LEU A 120 0.09 -18.82 5.91
N GLY A 121 -0.15 -19.98 6.52
CA GLY A 121 0.10 -21.27 5.89
C GLY A 121 1.59 -21.47 5.58
N GLU A 122 1.89 -21.99 4.40
CA GLU A 122 3.26 -22.14 3.86
C GLU A 122 3.83 -20.83 3.28
N HIS A 123 3.10 -19.74 3.42
CA HIS A 123 3.44 -18.44 2.85
C HIS A 123 3.62 -17.39 3.95
N ARG A 124 3.96 -16.17 3.55
CA ARG A 124 4.11 -15.04 4.45
C ARG A 124 3.22 -13.90 4.01
N LEU A 125 2.68 -13.18 4.98
CA LEU A 125 2.07 -11.87 4.77
C LEU A 125 3.02 -10.81 5.33
N LEU A 126 3.31 -9.78 4.56
CA LEU A 126 4.20 -8.68 4.89
C LEU A 126 3.47 -7.36 4.63
N ALA A 127 3.70 -6.37 5.50
CA ALA A 127 3.27 -5.00 5.24
C ALA A 127 4.29 -4.03 5.80
N LYS A 128 4.46 -2.91 5.08
CA LYS A 128 5.28 -1.79 5.50
C LYS A 128 4.38 -0.63 5.93
N TYR A 129 4.55 -0.19 7.15
CA TYR A 129 3.74 0.84 7.77
C TYR A 129 4.49 2.16 7.76
N ASP A 130 3.86 3.23 7.29
CA ASP A 130 4.47 4.56 7.36
C ASP A 130 4.71 4.98 8.82
N LEU A 131 3.73 4.75 9.69
CA LEU A 131 3.88 4.94 11.13
C LEU A 131 2.91 4.05 11.92
N ILE A 132 3.45 3.28 12.87
CA ILE A 132 2.67 2.71 13.97
C ILE A 132 2.94 3.53 15.23
N ALA A 133 1.89 3.95 15.91
CA ALA A 133 1.97 4.74 17.12
C ALA A 133 1.20 4.05 18.25
N VAL A 134 1.88 3.73 19.36
CA VAL A 134 1.32 2.93 20.45
C VAL A 134 1.16 3.77 21.70
N GLN A 135 -0.07 3.95 22.16
CA GLN A 135 -0.37 4.53 23.46
C GLN A 135 -0.21 3.47 24.54
N SER A 136 0.57 3.76 25.59
CA SER A 136 0.81 2.87 26.72
C SER A 136 -0.46 2.14 27.18
N ASP A 137 -0.49 0.83 26.95
CA ASP A 137 -1.50 -0.14 27.39
C ASP A 137 -2.96 0.11 26.93
N LYS A 138 -3.19 0.95 25.91
CA LYS A 138 -4.56 1.34 25.51
C LYS A 138 -4.89 1.17 24.03
N LYS A 139 -4.09 1.75 23.13
CA LYS A 139 -4.42 1.83 21.70
C LYS A 139 -3.18 1.82 20.82
N ALA A 140 -3.32 1.30 19.60
CA ALA A 140 -2.37 1.44 18.52
C ALA A 140 -3.05 2.13 17.33
N PHE A 141 -2.37 3.14 16.79
CA PHE A 141 -2.79 3.87 15.62
C PHE A 141 -1.84 3.53 14.48
N ILE A 142 -2.40 3.12 13.35
CA ILE A 142 -1.67 2.96 12.09
C ILE A 142 -1.93 4.21 11.28
N TYR A 143 -0.90 5.00 11.02
CA TYR A 143 -0.99 6.12 10.09
C TYR A 143 -0.42 5.70 8.74
N ASP A 144 -1.15 6.03 7.69
CA ASP A 144 -0.74 5.86 6.29
C ASP A 144 -0.88 7.22 5.59
N TRP A 145 0.22 7.73 5.06
CA TRP A 145 0.29 9.04 4.44
C TRP A 145 -0.11 8.94 2.97
N LYS A 146 -1.06 9.77 2.54
CA LYS A 146 -1.57 9.74 1.16
C LYS A 146 -1.46 11.10 0.49
N THR A 147 -0.85 11.13 -0.69
CA THR A 147 -0.69 12.34 -1.53
C THR A 147 -1.68 12.37 -2.71
N TYR A 148 -2.90 11.88 -2.45
CA TYR A 148 -3.99 11.83 -3.43
C TYR A 148 -4.51 13.23 -3.77
N ARG A 149 -4.89 13.44 -5.04
CA ARG A 149 -5.44 14.71 -5.56
C ARG A 149 -6.85 14.93 -5.05
N LYS A 150 -7.60 13.84 -4.93
CA LYS A 150 -8.97 13.80 -4.43
C LYS A 150 -9.00 12.96 -3.17
N ARG A 151 -9.82 13.39 -2.20
CA ARG A 151 -10.08 12.61 -1.01
C ARG A 151 -11.01 11.45 -1.37
N PRO A 152 -10.59 10.18 -1.21
CA PRO A 152 -11.45 9.04 -1.47
C PRO A 152 -12.62 8.97 -0.48
N ARG A 153 -13.68 8.25 -0.86
CA ARG A 153 -14.77 7.90 0.06
C ARG A 153 -14.31 6.85 1.06
N ASP A 154 -14.75 7.00 2.31
CA ASP A 154 -14.33 6.14 3.41
C ASP A 154 -14.79 4.68 3.20
N GLU A 155 -15.98 4.46 2.61
CA GLU A 155 -16.50 3.13 2.31
C GLU A 155 -15.57 2.36 1.37
N TRP A 156 -14.96 3.07 0.42
CA TRP A 156 -14.07 2.48 -0.56
C TRP A 156 -12.72 2.13 0.06
N MET A 157 -12.15 3.05 0.84
CA MET A 157 -10.93 2.77 1.62
C MET A 157 -11.13 1.59 2.57
N ALA A 158 -12.27 1.51 3.27
CA ALA A 158 -12.58 0.39 4.17
C ALA A 158 -12.53 -0.98 3.49
N ALA A 159 -12.86 -1.05 2.19
CA ALA A 159 -12.91 -2.28 1.43
C ALA A 159 -11.52 -2.75 0.96
N ARG A 160 -10.52 -1.85 0.88
CA ARG A 160 -9.19 -2.14 0.34
C ARG A 160 -8.44 -3.22 1.11
N LEU A 161 -7.62 -3.97 0.37
CA LEU A 161 -6.74 -4.96 0.99
C LEU A 161 -5.70 -4.32 1.89
N GLN A 162 -5.20 -3.12 1.58
CA GLN A 162 -4.31 -2.37 2.48
C GLN A 162 -4.94 -2.23 3.88
N THR A 163 -6.18 -1.75 3.97
CA THR A 163 -6.85 -1.53 5.26
C THR A 163 -7.05 -2.82 6.05
N ARG A 164 -7.38 -3.92 5.38
CA ARG A 164 -7.55 -5.24 6.00
C ARG A 164 -6.22 -5.83 6.46
N VAL A 165 -5.22 -5.84 5.57
CA VAL A 165 -3.87 -6.37 5.83
C VAL A 165 -3.23 -5.63 6.99
N TYR A 166 -3.21 -4.29 6.97
CA TYR A 166 -2.47 -3.51 7.95
C TYR A 166 -3.00 -3.72 9.37
N ARG A 167 -4.33 -3.67 9.55
CA ARG A 167 -4.96 -3.89 10.86
C ARG A 167 -4.83 -5.34 11.33
N ALA A 168 -5.05 -6.32 10.45
CA ALA A 168 -4.97 -7.73 10.82
C ALA A 168 -3.53 -8.16 11.13
N LEU A 169 -2.55 -7.72 10.34
CA LEU A 169 -1.14 -8.09 10.51
C LEU A 169 -0.53 -7.46 11.76
N LEU A 170 -0.95 -6.25 12.16
CA LEU A 170 -0.52 -5.65 13.43
C LEU A 170 -0.92 -6.52 14.63
N ILE A 171 -2.09 -7.16 14.60
CA ILE A 171 -2.52 -8.12 15.64
C ILE A 171 -1.63 -9.37 15.64
N GLN A 172 -1.16 -9.82 14.47
CA GLN A 172 -0.41 -11.06 14.33
C GLN A 172 1.07 -10.91 14.66
N ALA A 173 1.68 -9.80 14.25
CA ALA A 173 3.13 -9.60 14.31
C ALA A 173 3.54 -8.44 15.25
N GLY A 174 2.59 -7.63 15.73
CA GLY A 174 2.87 -6.42 16.51
C GLY A 174 3.06 -6.60 18.01
N ALA A 175 3.02 -7.82 18.57
CA ALA A 175 3.08 -8.03 20.02
C ALA A 175 4.33 -7.42 20.68
N HIS A 176 5.47 -7.42 19.97
CA HIS A 176 6.71 -6.81 20.45
C HIS A 176 6.62 -5.28 20.63
N LEU A 177 5.71 -4.61 19.91
CA LEU A 177 5.42 -3.18 20.07
C LEU A 177 4.55 -2.89 21.31
N ASN A 178 4.01 -3.93 21.94
CA ASN A 178 3.12 -3.85 23.09
C ASN A 178 3.58 -4.78 24.21
N LYS A 179 4.85 -4.67 24.61
CA LYS A 179 5.45 -5.43 25.73
C LYS A 179 5.23 -6.94 25.61
N GLN A 180 5.40 -7.48 24.40
CA GLN A 180 5.16 -8.90 24.08
C GLN A 180 3.70 -9.37 24.27
N THR A 181 2.75 -8.45 24.39
CA THR A 181 1.31 -8.73 24.50
C THR A 181 0.62 -8.43 23.19
N ARG A 182 -0.17 -9.39 22.70
CA ARG A 182 -0.96 -9.21 21.48
C ARG A 182 -1.98 -8.09 21.63
N PHE A 183 -2.12 -7.24 20.62
CA PHE A 183 -3.20 -6.25 20.57
C PHE A 183 -4.56 -6.93 20.43
N GLN A 184 -5.55 -6.42 21.16
CA GLN A 184 -6.96 -6.72 20.86
C GLN A 184 -7.41 -5.89 19.64
N PRO A 185 -8.30 -6.43 18.79
CA PRO A 185 -8.82 -5.70 17.63
C PRO A 185 -9.33 -4.30 17.97
N GLU A 186 -10.07 -4.15 19.05
CA GLU A 186 -10.68 -2.88 19.50
C GLU A 186 -9.64 -1.81 19.91
N GLN A 187 -8.38 -2.20 20.07
CA GLN A 187 -7.28 -1.29 20.36
C GLN A 187 -6.67 -0.69 19.10
N ILE A 188 -6.96 -1.22 17.92
CA ILE A 188 -6.34 -0.81 16.67
C ILE A 188 -7.27 0.10 15.88
N GLU A 189 -6.71 1.20 15.41
CA GLU A 189 -7.35 2.10 14.47
C GLU A 189 -6.38 2.42 13.33
N MET A 190 -6.83 2.25 12.10
CA MET A 190 -6.08 2.72 10.94
C MET A 190 -6.58 4.10 10.51
N ILE A 191 -5.65 4.99 10.18
CA ILE A 191 -5.90 6.38 9.86
C ILE A 191 -5.17 6.67 8.54
N TYR A 192 -5.94 6.94 7.49
CA TYR A 192 -5.39 7.52 6.28
C TYR A 192 -5.37 9.03 6.44
N TRP A 193 -4.17 9.61 6.42
CA TRP A 193 -3.99 11.05 6.46
C TRP A 193 -3.70 11.55 5.05
N TYR A 194 -4.52 12.48 4.58
CA TYR A 194 -4.43 13.00 3.23
C TYR A 194 -3.70 14.33 3.23
N ALA A 195 -2.61 14.41 2.47
CA ALA A 195 -1.74 15.57 2.45
C ALA A 195 -2.42 16.85 1.95
N ASP A 196 -3.36 16.72 1.01
CA ASP A 196 -4.18 17.84 0.52
C ASP A 196 -5.52 18.02 1.29
N PHE A 197 -5.86 17.08 2.19
CA PHE A 197 -7.08 17.14 3.00
C PHE A 197 -6.79 16.83 4.49
N PRO A 198 -5.87 17.57 5.14
CA PRO A 198 -5.32 17.21 6.45
C PRO A 198 -6.35 17.28 7.59
N ALA A 199 -7.44 18.03 7.40
CA ALA A 199 -8.54 18.16 8.36
C ALA A 199 -9.57 17.01 8.28
N GLU A 200 -9.49 16.16 7.25
CA GLU A 200 -10.49 15.14 6.95
C GLU A 200 -9.87 13.73 6.82
N PRO A 201 -9.07 13.25 7.81
CA PRO A 201 -8.51 11.90 7.72
C PRO A 201 -9.62 10.84 7.74
N ALA A 202 -9.43 9.74 6.99
CA ALA A 202 -10.33 8.60 7.04
C ALA A 202 -9.90 7.66 8.18
N ARG A 203 -10.84 7.24 9.02
CA ARG A 203 -10.56 6.51 10.26
C ARG A 203 -11.30 5.18 10.30
N PHE A 204 -10.55 4.11 10.56
CA PHE A 204 -11.02 2.74 10.49
C PHE A 204 -10.73 2.01 11.81
N PRO A 205 -11.59 2.20 12.84
CA PRO A 205 -11.54 1.37 14.04
C PRO A 205 -11.79 -0.10 13.68
N TYR A 206 -11.34 -0.99 14.55
CA TYR A 206 -11.41 -2.42 14.32
C TYR A 206 -12.15 -3.16 15.42
N THR A 207 -12.73 -4.30 15.07
CA THR A 207 -13.53 -5.14 15.99
C THR A 207 -13.14 -6.60 15.80
N ALA A 208 -13.37 -7.42 16.82
CA ALA A 208 -13.09 -8.85 16.74
C ALA A 208 -13.82 -9.55 15.59
N ALA A 209 -15.05 -9.12 15.28
CA ALA A 209 -15.80 -9.65 14.16
C ALA A 209 -15.18 -9.25 12.80
N GLN A 210 -14.72 -8.01 12.64
CA GLN A 210 -14.00 -7.59 11.44
C GLN A 210 -12.66 -8.34 11.32
N TYR A 211 -11.90 -8.44 12.41
CA TYR A 211 -10.64 -9.18 12.43
C TYR A 211 -10.79 -10.62 11.99
N LYS A 212 -11.78 -11.34 12.53
CA LYS A 212 -12.04 -12.72 12.11
C LYS A 212 -12.35 -12.79 10.62
N ARG A 213 -13.26 -11.95 10.12
CA ARG A 213 -13.65 -11.94 8.70
C ARG A 213 -12.47 -11.60 7.78
N ASP A 214 -11.70 -10.58 8.12
CA ASP A 214 -10.56 -10.13 7.33
C ASP A 214 -9.48 -11.21 7.30
N TRP A 215 -9.15 -11.81 8.45
CA TRP A 215 -8.14 -12.87 8.51
C TRP A 215 -8.56 -14.15 7.77
N ASP A 216 -9.82 -14.57 7.91
CA ASP A 216 -10.37 -15.71 7.15
C ASP A 216 -10.35 -15.43 5.65
N THR A 217 -10.70 -14.20 5.23
CA THR A 217 -10.69 -13.78 3.83
C THR A 217 -9.28 -13.78 3.26
N LEU A 218 -8.31 -13.20 3.97
CA LEU A 218 -6.90 -13.17 3.55
C LEU A 218 -6.32 -14.58 3.44
N THR A 219 -6.66 -15.47 4.39
CA THR A 219 -6.24 -16.88 4.35
C THR A 219 -6.83 -17.60 3.14
N GLY A 220 -8.12 -17.42 2.86
CA GLY A 220 -8.79 -18.00 1.70
C GLY A 220 -8.22 -17.49 0.39
N LEU A 221 -7.97 -16.18 0.29
CA LEU A 221 -7.41 -15.55 -0.90
C LEU A 221 -6.00 -16.07 -1.22
N ILE A 222 -5.13 -16.15 -0.20
CA ILE A 222 -3.76 -16.68 -0.37
C ILE A 222 -3.79 -18.15 -0.79
N ALA A 223 -4.66 -18.97 -0.17
CA ALA A 223 -4.83 -20.37 -0.56
C ALA A 223 -5.34 -20.51 -2.00
N GLU A 224 -6.27 -19.65 -2.42
CA GLU A 224 -6.77 -19.60 -3.81
C GLU A 224 -5.63 -19.28 -4.79
N ILE A 225 -4.83 -18.25 -4.51
CA ILE A 225 -3.71 -17.84 -5.38
C ILE A 225 -2.69 -18.99 -5.50
N ALA A 226 -2.35 -19.65 -4.40
CA ALA A 226 -1.41 -20.77 -4.39
C ALA A 226 -1.90 -21.98 -5.20
N ALA A 227 -3.19 -22.27 -5.16
CA ALA A 227 -3.81 -23.36 -5.90
C ALA A 227 -4.07 -23.03 -7.38
N ARG A 228 -4.05 -21.75 -7.75
CA ARG A 228 -4.42 -21.31 -9.09
C ARG A 228 -3.37 -21.73 -10.13
N ARG A 229 -3.86 -22.01 -11.34
CA ARG A 229 -3.07 -22.40 -12.51
C ARG A 229 -3.31 -21.47 -13.71
N ASN A 230 -4.48 -20.85 -13.74
CA ASN A 230 -4.94 -19.97 -14.81
C ASN A 230 -5.30 -18.60 -14.22
N PHE A 231 -4.76 -17.55 -14.83
CA PHE A 231 -4.92 -16.16 -14.40
C PHE A 231 -5.61 -15.37 -15.52
N PRO A 232 -6.95 -15.36 -15.55
CA PRO A 232 -7.70 -14.69 -16.61
C PRO A 232 -7.52 -13.17 -16.55
N LEU A 233 -7.79 -12.53 -17.68
CA LEU A 233 -7.94 -11.07 -17.76
C LEU A 233 -9.15 -10.63 -16.92
N THR A 234 -9.07 -9.41 -16.37
CA THR A 234 -10.24 -8.76 -15.80
C THR A 234 -11.29 -8.49 -16.89
N ALA A 235 -12.56 -8.52 -16.50
CA ALA A 235 -13.67 -8.09 -17.34
C ALA A 235 -13.84 -6.56 -17.36
N ASP A 236 -13.20 -5.87 -16.40
CA ASP A 236 -13.22 -4.41 -16.31
C ASP A 236 -12.14 -3.82 -17.22
N GLU A 237 -12.55 -3.43 -18.43
CA GLU A 237 -11.64 -2.90 -19.45
C GLU A 237 -11.24 -1.45 -19.19
N GLU A 238 -12.01 -0.69 -18.40
CA GLU A 238 -11.67 0.69 -18.07
C GLU A 238 -10.36 0.74 -17.26
N LYS A 239 -10.19 -0.21 -16.34
CA LYS A 239 -8.95 -0.38 -15.58
C LYS A 239 -7.76 -0.79 -16.44
N CYS A 240 -8.00 -1.42 -17.59
CA CYS A 240 -6.91 -1.84 -18.48
C CYS A 240 -6.17 -0.64 -19.07
N ALA A 241 -6.83 0.50 -19.32
CA ALA A 241 -6.18 1.70 -19.86
C ALA A 241 -5.02 2.19 -18.98
N TYR A 242 -5.09 1.94 -17.67
CA TYR A 242 -4.12 2.40 -16.67
C TYR A 242 -3.16 1.29 -16.22
N CYS A 243 -3.31 0.08 -16.76
CA CYS A 243 -2.44 -1.06 -16.44
C CYS A 243 -1.18 -1.05 -17.32
N PRO A 244 0.04 -1.12 -16.75
CA PRO A 244 1.26 -1.15 -17.55
C PRO A 244 1.28 -2.36 -18.49
N TYR A 245 0.63 -3.48 -18.13
CA TYR A 245 0.60 -4.71 -18.93
C TYR A 245 -0.49 -4.76 -20.03
N ARG A 246 -1.20 -3.66 -20.30
CA ARG A 246 -2.33 -3.67 -21.25
C ARG A 246 -1.97 -4.15 -22.65
N SER A 247 -0.77 -3.82 -23.15
CA SER A 247 -0.29 -4.27 -24.45
C SER A 247 -0.05 -5.79 -24.49
N TYR A 248 0.40 -6.40 -23.39
CA TYR A 248 0.50 -7.87 -23.26
C TYR A 248 -0.86 -8.57 -23.26
N CYS A 249 -1.91 -7.84 -22.92
CA CYS A 249 -3.26 -8.37 -22.85
C CYS A 249 -4.08 -8.05 -24.11
N GLU A 250 -3.48 -7.43 -25.12
CA GLU A 250 -4.17 -6.90 -26.31
C GLU A 250 -5.32 -5.93 -25.94
N ARG A 251 -5.17 -5.21 -24.82
CA ARG A 251 -6.16 -4.26 -24.28
C ARG A 251 -5.80 -2.78 -24.55
N GLY A 252 -4.97 -2.53 -25.57
CA GLY A 252 -4.56 -1.19 -25.98
C GLY A 252 -3.04 -0.97 -25.92
N ALA A 253 -2.59 0.05 -26.65
CA ALA A 253 -1.18 0.47 -26.71
C ALA A 253 -0.93 1.81 -26.01
N GLU A 254 -1.96 2.65 -25.90
CA GLU A 254 -1.90 3.97 -25.28
C GLU A 254 -2.38 3.90 -23.83
N ALA A 255 -1.81 4.76 -22.98
CA ALA A 255 -2.22 4.88 -21.59
C ALA A 255 -3.45 5.79 -21.47
N GLY A 256 -4.27 5.54 -20.44
CA GLY A 256 -5.38 6.44 -20.10
C GLY A 256 -4.88 7.82 -19.66
N ILE A 257 -5.73 8.83 -19.79
CA ILE A 257 -5.43 10.21 -19.41
C ILE A 257 -5.68 10.37 -17.91
N LEU A 258 -4.69 10.90 -17.19
CA LEU A 258 -4.69 11.08 -15.74
C LEU A 258 -5.88 11.93 -15.24
N GLU A 259 -6.31 12.92 -16.01
CA GLU A 259 -7.47 13.78 -15.69
C GLU A 259 -8.81 13.05 -15.84
N GLU A 260 -8.88 12.09 -16.75
CA GLU A 260 -10.06 11.26 -17.01
C GLU A 260 -10.14 10.04 -16.09
N MET A 261 -9.08 9.81 -15.31
CA MET A 261 -9.00 8.69 -14.41
C MET A 261 -10.02 8.85 -13.27
N GLY A 262 -10.90 7.86 -13.17
CA GLY A 262 -11.83 7.74 -12.05
C GLY A 262 -11.10 7.68 -10.72
N GLU A 263 -11.74 8.14 -9.65
CA GLU A 263 -11.17 8.13 -8.30
C GLU A 263 -10.67 6.73 -7.91
N GLU A 264 -11.44 5.69 -8.26
CA GLU A 264 -11.10 4.30 -7.96
C GLU A 264 -9.81 3.85 -8.66
N THR A 265 -9.64 4.21 -9.93
CA THR A 265 -8.49 3.81 -10.76
C THR A 265 -7.22 4.58 -10.41
N GLU A 266 -7.33 5.85 -10.04
CA GLU A 266 -6.18 6.66 -9.57
C GLU A 266 -5.57 6.05 -8.31
N LEU A 267 -6.41 5.57 -7.42
CA LEU A 267 -5.97 5.02 -6.14
C LEU A 267 -5.38 3.60 -6.29
N GLU A 268 -5.87 2.78 -7.23
CA GLU A 268 -5.31 1.47 -7.56
C GLU A 268 -3.91 1.57 -8.19
N SER A 269 -3.70 2.53 -9.10
CA SER A 269 -2.41 2.74 -9.76
C SER A 269 -1.33 3.26 -8.80
N ILE A 270 -1.70 4.19 -7.90
CA ILE A 270 -0.75 4.80 -6.96
C ILE A 270 -0.22 3.77 -5.93
N GLU A 271 -1.06 2.88 -5.38
CA GLU A 271 -0.64 1.89 -4.36
C GLU A 271 0.37 0.85 -4.86
N VAL A 272 0.35 0.55 -6.15
CA VAL A 272 1.22 -0.43 -6.82
C VAL A 272 2.69 0.01 -6.87
N ASN A 273 2.95 1.32 -6.94
CA ASN A 273 4.28 1.84 -7.25
C ASN A 273 5.18 2.04 -6.01
N PHE A 274 4.59 2.12 -4.82
CA PHE A 274 5.33 2.32 -3.55
C PHE A 274 6.14 1.08 -3.09
N GLU A 275 6.02 -0.06 -3.78
CA GLU A 275 6.75 -1.29 -3.47
C GLU A 275 8.08 -1.47 -4.22
N GLN A 276 8.58 -0.47 -4.95
CA GLN A 276 9.99 -0.47 -5.41
C GLN A 276 11.02 -0.31 -4.26
N ILE A 277 10.71 -0.83 -3.08
CA ILE A 277 11.67 -1.01 -2.01
C ILE A 277 12.28 -2.38 -2.25
N GLN A 278 13.50 -2.37 -2.78
CA GLN A 278 14.36 -3.56 -2.83
C GLN A 278 14.27 -4.30 -1.49
N GLU A 279 13.80 -5.55 -1.53
CA GLU A 279 14.13 -6.52 -0.50
C GLU A 279 15.66 -6.61 -0.45
N ILE A 280 16.27 -5.92 0.52
CA ILE A 280 17.58 -6.33 0.99
C ILE A 280 17.29 -7.58 1.82
N GLU A 281 17.53 -8.75 1.26
CA GLU A 281 17.62 -9.99 2.02
C GLU A 281 18.62 -9.76 3.17
N PHE A 282 18.17 -9.99 4.42
CA PHE A 282 19.05 -10.14 5.57
C PHE A 282 19.28 -11.62 5.84
#